data_AF-A0A8J6CED0-F1
#
_entry.id   AF-A0A8J6CED0-F1
#
_cell.length_a   1.000
_cell.length_b   1.000
_cell.length_c   1.000
_cell.angle_alpha   90.00
_cell.angle_beta   90.00
_cell.angle_gamma   90.00
#
_symmetry.space_group_name_H-M   'P 1'
#
loop_
_entity.id
_entity.type
_entity.pdbx_description
1 polymer ?
#
loop_
_entity_poly.entity_id
_entity_poly.type
_entity_poly.pdbx_seq_one_letter_code
_entity_poly.pdbx_strand_id
1 'polypeptide(L)' 'MSFTAPPLPIFAGENYHIWVVKMKTYLQAEDLWSVVKNDIEPPLLRANPTIA' A
#
# COMPACT_ATOMS: atom_id res chain seq x y z
N MET A 1 -19.83 -3.53 31.36
CA MET A 1 -20.06 -2.61 30.23
C MET A 1 -19.63 -3.33 28.98
N SER A 2 -20.54 -3.53 28.03
CA SER A 2 -20.24 -4.25 26.79
C SER A 2 -19.77 -3.25 25.74
N PHE A 3 -18.58 -3.47 25.19
CA PHE A 3 -18.09 -2.69 24.04
C PHE A 3 -18.63 -3.31 22.76
N THR A 4 -19.38 -2.54 21.97
CA THR A 4 -19.69 -2.89 20.59
C THR A 4 -18.63 -2.28 19.69
N ALA A 5 -18.05 -3.09 18.81
CA ALA A 5 -17.14 -2.57 17.80
C ALA A 5 -17.93 -1.69 16.82
N PRO A 6 -17.36 -0.56 16.35
CA PRO A 6 -17.97 0.22 15.28
C PRO A 6 -18.03 -0.63 13.99
N PRO A 7 -19.02 -0.38 13.11
CA PRO A 7 -19.13 -1.07 11.85
C PRO A 7 -17.86 -0.86 11.01
N LEU A 8 -17.45 -1.91 10.29
CA LEU A 8 -16.32 -1.81 9.38
C LEU A 8 -16.62 -0.74 8.32
N PRO A 9 -15.67 0.16 8.03
CA PRO A 9 -15.83 1.11 6.95
C PRO A 9 -16.02 0.35 5.63
N ILE A 10 -17.11 0.63 4.94
CA ILE A 10 -17.40 0.02 3.64
C ILE A 10 -16.57 0.74 2.59
N PHE A 11 -15.76 0.00 1.85
CA PHE A 11 -15.04 0.55 0.72
C PHE A 11 -16.02 0.82 -0.44
N ALA A 12 -16.45 2.07 -0.58
CA ALA A 12 -17.40 2.49 -1.61
C ALA A 12 -16.80 2.59 -3.03
N GLY A 13 -15.49 2.36 -3.18
CA GLY A 13 -14.79 2.49 -4.47
C GLY A 13 -14.60 3.94 -4.95
N GLU A 14 -15.11 4.92 -4.20
CA GLU A 14 -14.87 6.34 -4.47
C GLU A 14 -13.37 6.63 -4.54
N ASN A 15 -12.95 7.38 -5.55
CA ASN A 15 -11.54 7.69 -5.84
C ASN A 15 -10.62 6.48 -6.10
N TYR A 16 -11.16 5.26 -6.26
CA TYR A 16 -10.32 4.08 -6.52
C TYR A 16 -9.49 4.24 -7.79
N HIS A 17 -10.06 4.81 -8.85
CA HIS A 17 -9.33 5.09 -10.10
C HIS A 17 -8.13 6.04 -9.88
N ILE A 18 -8.30 7.07 -9.05
CA ILE A 18 -7.20 7.99 -8.66
C ILE A 18 -6.16 7.24 -7.83
N TRP A 19 -6.60 6.44 -6.85
CA TRP A 19 -5.71 5.66 -5.99
C TRP A 19 -4.89 4.65 -6.80
N VAL A 20 -5.51 3.94 -7.75
CA VAL A 20 -4.84 2.99 -8.64
C VAL A 20 -3.75 3.68 -9.44
N VAL A 21 -4.04 4.83 -10.05
CA VAL A 21 -3.04 5.59 -10.82
C VAL A 21 -1.90 6.05 -9.90
N LYS A 22 -2.21 6.60 -8.72
CA LYS A 22 -1.21 7.08 -7.78
C LYS A 22 -0.28 5.96 -7.29
N MET A 23 -0.84 4.83 -6.86
CA MET A 23 -0.07 3.71 -6.35
C MET A 23 0.76 3.05 -7.44
N LYS A 24 0.19 2.88 -8.64
CA LYS A 24 0.93 2.35 -9.78
C LYS A 24 2.12 3.25 -10.13
N THR A 25 1.91 4.56 -10.26
CA THR A 25 2.99 5.50 -10.59
C THR A 25 4.08 5.52 -9.52
N TYR A 26 3.70 5.52 -8.24
CA TYR A 26 4.66 5.47 -7.14
C TYR A 26 5.51 4.20 -7.18
N LEU A 27 4.88 3.03 -7.32
CA LEU A 27 5.59 1.75 -7.39
C LEU A 27 6.44 1.63 -8.65
N GLN A 28 6.04 2.23 -9.77
CA GLN A 28 6.86 2.26 -10.98
C GLN A 28 8.12 3.11 -10.80
N ALA A 29 8.03 4.24 -10.08
CA ALA A 29 9.19 5.09 -9.79
C ALA A 29 10.21 4.41 -8.88
N GLU A 30 9.75 3.54 -7.97
CA GLU A 30 10.58 2.77 -7.05
C GLU A 30 11.00 1.38 -7.61
N ASP A 31 10.69 1.07 -8.88
CA ASP A 31 10.89 -0.25 -9.51
C ASP A 31 10.20 -1.43 -8.79
N LEU A 32 9.18 -1.12 -7.98
CA LEU A 32 8.39 -2.09 -7.20
C LEU A 32 7.14 -2.58 -7.93
N TRP A 33 6.76 -1.98 -9.07
CA TRP A 33 5.57 -2.42 -9.81
C TRP A 33 5.69 -3.84 -10.35
N SER A 34 6.91 -4.28 -10.68
CA SER A 34 7.20 -5.66 -11.10
C SER A 34 6.91 -6.66 -9.97
N VAL A 35 7.18 -6.29 -8.72
CA VAL A 35 6.93 -7.08 -7.51
C VAL A 35 5.44 -7.37 -7.37
N VAL A 36 4.62 -6.32 -7.42
CA VAL A 36 3.16 -6.43 -7.33
C VAL A 36 2.57 -7.20 -8.51
N LYS A 37 3.07 -6.96 -9.73
CA LYS A 37 2.57 -7.63 -10.93
C LYS A 37 2.85 -9.14 -10.92
N ASN A 38 4.05 -9.53 -10.49
CA ASN A 38 4.52 -10.91 -10.59
C ASN A 38 4.35 -11.70 -9.29
N ASP A 39 3.78 -11.09 -8.25
CA ASP A 39 3.59 -11.67 -6.91
C ASP A 39 4.89 -12.28 -6.35
N ILE A 40 5.99 -11.52 -6.49
CA ILE A 40 7.31 -11.91 -5.99
C ILE A 40 7.64 -11.15 -4.71
N GLU A 41 8.66 -11.60 -3.97
CA GLU A 41 9.09 -10.92 -2.75
C GLU A 41 9.80 -9.59 -3.09
N PRO A 42 9.46 -8.47 -2.40
CA PRO A 42 10.15 -7.21 -2.60
C PRO A 42 11.61 -7.28 -2.14
N PRO A 43 12.49 -6.40 -2.66
CA PRO A 43 13.81 -6.21 -2.11
C PRO A 43 13.77 -5.88 -0.61
N LEU A 44 14.75 -6.37 0.15
CA LEU A 44 14.88 -6.04 1.56
C LEU A 44 14.91 -4.52 1.75
N LEU A 45 14.11 -4.03 2.69
CA LEU A 45 14.09 -2.61 3.05
C LEU A 45 15.50 -2.16 3.41
N ARG A 46 15.95 -1.05 2.80
CA ARG A 46 17.23 -0.46 3.17
C ARG A 46 17.18 -0.06 4.64
N ALA A 47 18.27 -0.31 5.38
CA ALA A 47 18.37 0.11 6.77
C ALA A 47 18.10 1.62 6.87
N ASN A 48 17.26 2.01 7.82
CA ASN A 48 16.90 3.41 8.04
C ASN A 48 18.15 4.15 8.55
N PRO A 49 18.64 5.21 7.88
CA PRO A 49 19.92 5.85 8.23
C PRO A 49 19.87 6.69 9.51
N THR A 50 18.72 6.79 10.20
CA THR A 50 18.52 7.67 11.37
C THR A 50 18.88 7.03 12.71
N ILE A 51 19.44 5.81 12.74
CA ILE A 51 19.99 5.23 13.98
C ILE A 51 21.52 5.43 13.95
N ALA A 52 21.96 6.57 14.48
CA ALA A 52 23.32 6.85 14.91
C ALA A 52 23.28 7.41 16.33
#